data_AF-A0A139XAE8-F1
#
_entry.id   AF-A0A139XAE8-F1
#
_cell.length_a   1.000
_cell.length_b   1.000
_cell.length_c   1.000
_cell.angle_alpha   90.00
_cell.angle_beta   90.00
_cell.angle_gamma   90.00
#
_symmetry.space_group_name_H-M   'P 1'
#
loop_
_entity.id
_entity.type
_entity.pdbx_description
1 polymer ?
#
loop_
_entity_poly.entity_id
_entity_poly.type
_entity_poly.pdbx_seq_one_letter_code
_entity_poly.pdbx_strand_id
1 'polypeptide(L)'
;MTTPKESSARFRSATEFPKTIESLPQPEANKLYEEMRDCLIFTNRSRAQLQRRNEESKQSAIRFKTDLERLQSMLGQLKQEKEQLAESNRQIVSDLEHELSSMVGQMDRLSKAFDSVSDVENPDQVYWSALASPSRFMNFLKAIKAIVMWWREDKGVEGKVNQLSQASPSHLPGSVDTDERREKPQMHTDPASVGRALLDK
;
A
#
# COMPACT_ATOMS: atom_id res chain seq x y z
N MET A 1 70.20 -6.38 -1.97
CA MET A 1 69.38 -5.70 -0.94
C MET A 1 67.93 -5.78 -1.38
N THR A 2 67.16 -6.63 -0.72
CA THR A 2 65.73 -6.84 -0.96
C THR A 2 65.02 -6.63 0.37
N THR A 3 64.33 -5.51 0.51
CA THR A 3 63.50 -5.21 1.68
C THR A 3 62.24 -6.09 1.63
N PRO A 4 61.97 -6.92 2.64
CA PRO A 4 60.76 -7.72 2.65
C PRO A 4 59.61 -6.93 3.30
N LYS A 5 58.76 -6.36 2.44
CA LYS A 5 57.29 -6.39 2.50
C LYS A 5 56.68 -6.58 3.91
N GLU A 6 56.66 -5.53 4.73
CA GLU A 6 56.03 -5.53 6.05
C GLU A 6 54.47 -5.47 6.05
N SER A 7 53.81 -5.57 4.90
CA SER A 7 52.36 -5.30 4.81
C SER A 7 51.43 -6.52 4.73
N SER A 8 51.92 -7.77 4.83
CA SER A 8 51.05 -8.98 4.76
C SER A 8 51.18 -9.97 5.91
N ALA A 9 51.89 -9.63 6.98
CA ALA A 9 52.33 -10.57 8.04
C ALA A 9 51.25 -11.10 9.00
N ARG A 10 49.95 -10.88 8.75
CA ARG A 10 48.87 -11.33 9.68
C ARG A 10 48.25 -12.68 9.35
N PHE A 11 48.29 -13.09 8.08
CA PHE A 11 47.82 -14.41 7.66
C PHE A 11 48.98 -15.10 6.95
N ARG A 12 49.64 -16.02 7.65
CA ARG A 12 50.66 -16.90 7.06
C ARG A 12 50.04 -18.24 6.77
N SER A 13 50.36 -18.82 5.61
CA SER A 13 49.94 -20.18 5.31
C SER A 13 50.59 -21.16 6.29
N ALA A 14 49.89 -22.24 6.65
CA ALA A 14 50.46 -23.33 7.45
C ALA A 14 51.73 -23.94 6.79
N THR A 15 51.89 -23.74 5.47
CA THR A 15 53.06 -24.18 4.69
C THR A 15 54.27 -23.24 4.81
N GLU A 16 54.11 -22.04 5.36
CA GLU A 16 55.21 -21.08 5.58
C GLU A 16 55.98 -21.38 6.87
N PHE A 17 55.43 -22.23 7.76
CA PHE A 17 56.11 -22.65 8.97
C PHE A 17 56.98 -23.90 8.70
N PRO A 18 58.21 -23.94 9.24
CA PRO A 18 59.08 -25.11 9.07
C PRO A 18 58.46 -26.34 9.73
N LYS A 19 58.61 -27.50 9.09
CA LYS A 19 58.09 -28.78 9.58
C LYS A 19 58.79 -29.27 10.85
N THR A 20 60.04 -28.86 11.06
CA THR A 20 60.87 -29.24 12.20
C THR A 20 61.63 -28.02 12.73
N ILE A 21 61.78 -27.95 14.06
CA ILE A 21 62.52 -26.90 14.77
C ILE A 21 63.84 -27.42 15.36
N GLU A 22 64.17 -28.69 15.14
CA GLU A 22 65.32 -29.39 15.76
C GLU A 22 66.68 -28.76 15.42
N SER A 23 66.79 -28.10 14.27
CA SER A 23 68.02 -27.44 13.82
C SER A 23 68.07 -25.94 14.12
N LEU A 24 67.02 -25.36 14.71
CA LEU A 24 67.01 -23.94 15.06
C LEU A 24 67.59 -23.68 16.45
N PRO A 25 68.34 -22.59 16.63
CA PRO A 25 68.75 -22.16 17.96
C PRO A 25 67.52 -21.80 18.81
N GLN A 26 67.56 -22.18 20.09
CA GLN A 26 66.48 -21.96 21.07
C GLN A 26 65.77 -20.58 21.00
N PRO A 27 66.48 -19.44 20.91
CA PRO A 27 65.81 -18.13 20.83
C PRO A 27 64.96 -17.96 19.55
N GLU A 28 65.40 -18.50 18.42
CA GLU A 28 64.66 -18.42 17.16
C GLU A 28 63.46 -19.37 17.15
N ALA A 29 63.61 -20.56 17.74
CA ALA A 29 62.50 -21.50 17.90
C ALA A 29 61.37 -20.94 18.77
N ASN A 30 61.71 -20.26 19.88
CA ASN A 30 60.73 -19.61 20.75
C ASN A 30 59.98 -18.48 20.02
N LYS A 31 60.71 -17.65 19.27
CA LYS A 31 60.10 -16.57 18.48
C LYS A 31 59.14 -17.12 17.42
N LEU A 32 59.54 -18.18 16.72
CA LEU A 32 58.69 -18.84 15.73
C LEU A 32 57.42 -19.41 16.37
N TYR A 33 57.53 -19.99 17.57
CA TYR A 33 56.37 -20.51 18.31
C TYR A 33 55.39 -19.40 18.72
N GLU A 34 55.89 -18.24 19.15
CA GLU A 34 55.05 -17.06 19.43
C GLU A 34 54.33 -16.59 18.16
N GLU A 35 55.03 -16.46 17.04
CA GLU A 35 54.44 -16.08 15.75
C GLU A 35 53.35 -17.07 15.29
N MET A 36 53.59 -18.38 15.43
CA MET A 36 52.60 -19.42 15.13
C MET A 36 51.35 -19.27 16.00
N ARG A 37 51.54 -19.04 17.30
CA ARG A 37 50.45 -18.87 18.26
C ARG A 37 49.60 -17.65 17.92
N ASP A 38 50.22 -16.54 17.57
CA ASP A 38 49.53 -15.31 17.18
C ASP A 38 48.75 -15.49 15.87
N CYS A 39 49.35 -16.16 14.87
CA CYS A 39 48.66 -16.50 13.63
C CYS A 39 47.44 -17.39 13.88
N LEU A 40 47.54 -18.37 14.78
CA LEU A 40 46.43 -19.25 15.15
C LEU A 40 45.29 -18.46 15.81
N ILE A 41 45.61 -17.63 16.80
CA ILE A 41 44.62 -16.81 17.53
C ILE A 41 43.89 -15.88 16.55
N PHE A 42 44.65 -15.21 15.68
CA PHE A 42 44.08 -14.29 14.70
C PHE A 42 43.21 -15.02 13.67
N THR A 43 43.65 -16.18 13.17
CA THR A 43 42.87 -17.00 12.25
C THR A 43 41.57 -17.47 12.88
N ASN A 44 41.59 -17.96 14.11
CA ASN A 44 40.39 -18.37 14.83
C ASN A 44 39.42 -17.20 15.06
N ARG A 45 39.94 -16.02 15.44
CA ARG A 45 39.13 -14.81 15.59
C ARG A 45 38.49 -14.40 14.26
N SER A 46 39.25 -14.43 13.17
CA SER A 46 38.75 -14.10 11.83
C SER A 46 37.66 -15.08 11.37
N ARG A 47 37.83 -16.38 11.64
CA ARG A 47 36.85 -17.42 11.34
C ARG A 47 35.55 -17.19 12.12
N ALA A 48 35.65 -16.91 13.42
CA ALA A 48 34.48 -16.62 14.24
C ALA A 48 33.73 -15.37 13.74
N GLN A 49 34.45 -14.33 13.32
CA GLN A 49 33.84 -13.13 12.72
C GLN A 49 33.15 -13.43 11.39
N LEU A 50 33.77 -14.25 10.53
CA LEU A 50 33.19 -14.69 9.27
C LEU A 50 31.90 -15.49 9.50
N GLN A 51 31.89 -16.39 10.48
CA GLN A 51 30.68 -17.14 10.85
C GLN A 51 29.56 -16.21 11.31
N ARG A 52 29.85 -15.26 12.20
CA ARG A 52 28.86 -14.26 12.65
C ARG A 52 28.30 -13.45 11.48
N ARG A 53 29.16 -12.90 10.61
CA ARG A 53 28.70 -12.13 9.44
C ARG A 53 27.87 -12.97 8.46
N ASN A 54 28.23 -14.24 8.28
CA ASN A 54 27.46 -15.14 7.44
C ASN A 54 26.05 -15.38 8.03
N GLU A 55 25.96 -15.52 9.35
CA GLU A 55 24.71 -15.74 10.07
C GLU A 55 23.83 -14.48 10.09
N GLU A 56 24.42 -13.31 10.33
CA GLU A 56 23.76 -12.00 10.19
C GLU A 56 23.22 -11.77 8.77
N SER A 57 24.01 -12.14 7.75
CA SER A 57 23.60 -12.04 6.35
C SER A 57 22.44 -12.98 6.03
N LYS A 58 22.46 -14.22 6.52
CA LYS A 58 21.34 -15.18 6.39
C LYS A 58 20.08 -14.66 7.06
N GLN A 59 20.18 -14.16 8.29
CA GLN A 59 19.04 -13.58 9.00
C GLN A 59 18.46 -12.38 8.25
N SER A 60 19.32 -11.51 7.73
CA SER A 60 18.89 -10.37 6.91
C SER A 60 18.16 -10.83 5.64
N ALA A 61 18.69 -11.83 4.94
CA ALA A 61 18.06 -12.38 3.73
C ALA A 61 16.68 -12.99 4.03
N ILE A 62 16.52 -13.67 5.17
CA ILE A 62 15.22 -14.19 5.62
C ILE A 62 14.24 -13.05 5.85
N ARG A 63 14.65 -11.98 6.55
CA ARG A 63 13.81 -10.80 6.79
C ARG A 63 13.37 -10.13 5.49
N PHE A 64 14.29 -9.95 4.54
CA PHE A 64 13.95 -9.40 3.23
C PHE A 64 12.96 -10.27 2.48
N LYS A 65 13.11 -11.60 2.54
CA LYS A 65 12.15 -12.52 1.93
C LYS A 65 10.76 -12.37 2.55
N THR A 66 10.66 -12.31 3.88
CA THR A 66 9.37 -12.13 4.56
C THR A 66 8.73 -10.78 4.23
N ASP A 67 9.52 -9.72 4.11
CA ASP A 67 9.02 -8.40 3.74
C ASP A 67 8.53 -8.36 2.29
N LEU A 68 9.23 -9.04 1.37
CA LEU A 68 8.79 -9.17 -0.02
C LEU A 68 7.48 -9.95 -0.13
N GLU A 69 7.35 -11.07 0.59
CA GLU A 69 6.11 -11.85 0.64
C GLU A 69 4.94 -11.01 1.18
N ARG A 70 5.19 -10.21 2.23
CA ARG A 70 4.20 -9.28 2.77
C ARG A 70 3.80 -8.20 1.75
N LEU A 71 4.77 -7.59 1.08
CA LEU A 71 4.53 -6.59 0.04
C LEU A 71 3.74 -7.18 -1.14
N GLN A 72 4.07 -8.41 -1.55
CA GLN A 72 3.34 -9.10 -2.61
C GLN A 72 1.88 -9.38 -2.21
N SER A 73 1.64 -9.76 -0.95
CA SER A 73 0.29 -9.93 -0.41
C SER A 73 -0.49 -8.61 -0.42
N MET A 74 0.10 -7.52 0.06
CA MET A 74 -0.53 -6.19 0.05
C MET A 74 -0.81 -5.70 -1.38
N LEU A 75 0.09 -5.98 -2.33
CA LEU A 75 -0.12 -5.66 -3.75
C LEU A 75 -1.28 -6.48 -4.34
N GLY A 76 -1.42 -7.74 -3.95
CA GLY A 76 -2.56 -8.59 -4.31
C GLY A 76 -3.88 -8.02 -3.79
N GLN A 77 -3.93 -7.61 -2.52
CA GLN A 77 -5.09 -6.97 -1.91
C GLN A 77 -5.46 -5.67 -2.63
N LEU A 78 -4.48 -4.78 -2.86
CA LEU A 78 -4.72 -3.51 -3.56
C LEU A 78 -5.24 -3.71 -4.99
N LYS A 79 -4.76 -4.76 -5.68
CA LYS A 79 -5.26 -5.11 -7.02
C LYS A 79 -6.73 -5.53 -6.95
N GLN A 80 -7.09 -6.35 -5.97
CA GLN A 80 -8.47 -6.80 -5.77
C GLN A 80 -9.39 -5.63 -5.41
N GLU A 81 -8.98 -4.75 -4.50
CA GLU A 81 -9.74 -3.55 -4.14
C GLU A 81 -9.95 -2.62 -5.34
N LYS A 82 -8.92 -2.44 -6.19
CA LYS A 82 -9.04 -1.65 -7.41
C LYS A 82 -10.02 -2.25 -8.40
N GLU A 83 -10.02 -3.57 -8.56
CA GLU A 83 -10.95 -4.27 -9.44
C GLU A 83 -12.40 -4.14 -8.93
N GLN A 84 -12.60 -4.34 -7.62
CA GLN A 84 -13.90 -4.13 -6.98
C GLN A 84 -14.39 -2.69 -7.12
N LEU A 85 -13.52 -1.69 -6.95
CA LEU A 85 -13.88 -0.28 -7.12
C LEU A 85 -14.21 0.06 -8.58
N ALA A 86 -13.48 -0.52 -9.54
CA ALA A 86 -13.79 -0.33 -10.95
C ALA A 86 -15.15 -0.95 -11.32
N GLU A 87 -15.47 -2.11 -10.76
CA GLU A 87 -16.75 -2.77 -10.94
C GLU A 87 -17.90 -1.99 -10.26
N SER A 88 -17.70 -1.50 -9.04
CA SER A 88 -18.69 -0.65 -8.36
C SER A 88 -18.95 0.64 -9.14
N ASN A 89 -17.91 1.26 -9.68
CA ASN A 89 -18.06 2.48 -10.50
C ASN A 89 -18.83 2.21 -11.79
N ARG A 90 -18.60 1.07 -12.45
CA ARG A 90 -19.38 0.68 -13.63
C ARG A 90 -20.85 0.46 -13.28
N GLN A 91 -21.13 -0.17 -12.14
CA GLN A 91 -22.49 -0.36 -11.67
C GLN A 91 -23.17 0.99 -11.41
N ILE A 92 -22.50 1.90 -10.68
CA ILE A 92 -23.05 3.24 -10.39
C ILE A 92 -23.32 4.01 -11.68
N VAL A 93 -22.41 3.97 -12.66
CA VAL A 93 -22.62 4.63 -13.95
C VAL A 93 -23.82 4.02 -14.68
N SER A 94 -23.94 2.69 -14.70
CA SER A 94 -25.08 2.01 -15.32
C SER A 94 -26.40 2.36 -14.63
N ASP A 95 -26.42 2.44 -13.30
CA ASP A 95 -27.61 2.81 -12.53
C ASP A 95 -28.01 4.25 -12.81
N LEU A 96 -27.03 5.17 -12.88
CA LEU A 96 -27.25 6.57 -13.24
C LEU A 96 -27.76 6.73 -14.68
N GLU A 97 -27.22 5.97 -15.64
CA GLU A 97 -27.69 5.96 -17.03
C GLU A 97 -29.15 5.49 -17.12
N HIS A 98 -29.50 4.46 -16.34
CA HIS A 98 -30.87 3.98 -16.25
C HIS A 98 -31.81 5.03 -15.65
N GLU A 99 -31.40 5.69 -14.57
CA GLU A 99 -32.15 6.77 -13.93
C GLU A 99 -32.36 7.95 -14.89
N LEU A 100 -31.31 8.37 -15.60
CA LEU A 100 -31.37 9.42 -16.63
C LEU A 100 -32.33 9.05 -17.75
N SER A 101 -32.27 7.82 -18.25
CA SER A 101 -33.18 7.35 -19.29
C SER A 101 -34.63 7.33 -18.81
N SER A 102 -34.87 6.94 -17.55
CA SER A 102 -36.20 6.97 -16.93
C SER A 102 -36.71 8.42 -16.81
N MET A 103 -35.87 9.33 -16.33
CA MET A 103 -36.19 10.74 -16.17
C MET A 103 -36.51 11.40 -17.52
N VAL A 104 -35.71 11.15 -18.56
CA VAL A 104 -35.96 11.63 -19.92
C VAL A 104 -37.30 11.10 -20.45
N GLY A 105 -37.59 9.82 -20.25
CA GLY A 105 -38.88 9.23 -20.64
C GLY A 105 -40.07 9.87 -19.92
N GLN A 106 -39.91 10.28 -18.66
CA GLN A 106 -40.94 11.01 -17.92
C GLN A 106 -41.06 12.48 -18.36
N MET A 107 -39.96 13.15 -18.67
CA MET A 107 -39.97 14.50 -19.24
C MET A 107 -40.62 14.53 -20.62
N ASP A 108 -40.37 13.55 -21.48
CA ASP A 108 -41.03 13.44 -22.79
C ASP A 108 -42.56 13.24 -22.63
N ARG A 109 -42.99 12.45 -21.64
CA ARG A 109 -44.42 12.33 -21.28
C ARG A 109 -45.01 13.65 -20.79
N LEU A 110 -44.27 14.43 -20.00
CA LEU A 110 -44.70 15.78 -19.59
C LEU A 110 -44.77 16.73 -20.77
N SER A 111 -43.77 16.73 -21.64
CA SER A 111 -43.72 17.58 -22.83
C SER A 111 -44.89 17.30 -23.74
N LYS A 112 -45.17 16.01 -24.05
CA LYS A 112 -46.34 15.61 -24.84
C LYS A 112 -47.67 16.00 -24.18
N ALA A 113 -47.75 15.90 -22.85
CA ALA A 113 -48.93 16.34 -22.11
C ALA A 113 -49.10 17.87 -22.12
N PHE A 114 -47.99 18.62 -22.11
CA PHE A 114 -47.97 20.07 -22.22
C PHE A 114 -48.34 20.53 -23.64
N ASP A 115 -47.75 19.94 -24.68
CA ASP A 115 -48.05 20.24 -26.09
C ASP A 115 -49.54 20.01 -26.40
N SER A 116 -50.11 18.93 -25.85
CA SER A 116 -51.55 18.64 -25.95
C SER A 116 -52.45 19.69 -25.28
N VAL A 117 -51.90 20.51 -24.38
CA VAL A 117 -52.60 21.60 -23.69
C VAL A 117 -52.32 22.94 -24.37
N SER A 118 -51.11 23.19 -24.90
CA SER A 118 -50.76 24.42 -25.62
C SER A 118 -51.37 24.51 -27.02
N ASP A 119 -51.69 23.39 -27.68
CA ASP A 119 -52.44 23.37 -28.95
C ASP A 119 -53.85 24.01 -28.86
N VAL A 120 -54.32 24.35 -27.64
CA VAL A 120 -55.55 25.10 -27.39
C VAL A 120 -55.42 26.59 -27.73
N GLU A 121 -54.20 27.12 -27.84
CA GLU A 121 -53.94 28.54 -28.09
C GLU A 121 -53.97 28.93 -29.59
N ASN A 122 -54.15 27.94 -30.48
CA ASN A 122 -54.36 28.19 -31.91
C ASN A 122 -55.81 28.66 -32.17
N PRO A 123 -56.02 29.88 -32.69
CA PRO A 123 -57.34 30.52 -32.77
C PRO A 123 -58.32 29.84 -33.74
N ASP A 124 -57.87 28.93 -34.59
CA ASP A 124 -58.68 28.27 -35.62
C ASP A 124 -59.43 27.00 -35.15
N GLN A 125 -59.13 26.47 -33.95
CA GLN A 125 -59.75 25.24 -33.41
C GLN A 125 -60.65 25.45 -32.16
N VAL A 126 -60.92 26.70 -31.80
CA VAL A 126 -61.56 27.10 -30.52
C VAL A 126 -62.97 26.52 -30.33
N TYR A 127 -63.71 26.25 -31.41
CA TYR A 127 -65.11 25.79 -31.31
C TYR A 127 -65.27 24.32 -30.89
N TRP A 128 -64.26 23.48 -31.10
CA TRP A 128 -64.26 22.08 -30.65
C TRP A 128 -63.34 21.82 -29.45
N SER A 129 -62.38 22.72 -29.17
CA SER A 129 -61.42 22.59 -28.07
C SER A 129 -62.03 22.88 -26.69
N ALA A 130 -63.06 23.73 -26.60
CA ALA A 130 -63.72 24.07 -25.34
C ALA A 130 -64.40 22.87 -24.64
N LEU A 131 -64.91 21.89 -25.41
CA LEU A 131 -65.56 20.69 -24.87
C LEU A 131 -64.56 19.59 -24.45
N ALA A 132 -63.35 19.57 -25.00
CA ALA A 132 -62.31 18.59 -24.66
C ALA A 132 -61.36 19.08 -23.54
N SER A 133 -61.36 20.38 -23.26
CA SER A 133 -60.44 21.08 -22.35
C SER A 133 -60.34 20.48 -20.92
N PRO A 134 -61.44 20.14 -20.22
CA PRO A 134 -61.34 19.60 -18.86
C PRO A 134 -60.67 18.22 -18.81
N SER A 135 -60.92 17.38 -19.81
CA SER A 135 -60.37 16.02 -19.86
C SER A 135 -58.86 16.01 -20.11
N ARG A 136 -58.36 16.94 -20.94
CA ARG A 136 -56.94 17.06 -21.29
C ARG A 136 -56.13 17.71 -20.16
N PHE A 137 -56.68 18.73 -19.49
CA PHE A 137 -56.07 19.32 -18.30
C PHE A 137 -55.98 18.31 -17.14
N MET A 138 -57.00 17.47 -16.96
CA MET A 138 -56.95 16.38 -15.97
C MET A 138 -55.90 15.31 -16.32
N ASN A 139 -55.64 15.07 -17.60
CA ASN A 139 -54.56 14.17 -18.03
C ASN A 139 -53.17 14.76 -17.77
N PHE A 140 -53.00 16.08 -17.93
CA PHE A 140 -51.79 16.79 -17.55
C PHE A 140 -51.54 16.73 -16.03
N LEU A 141 -52.58 17.01 -15.21
CA LEU A 141 -52.48 16.86 -13.76
C LEU A 141 -52.22 15.41 -13.31
N LYS A 142 -52.77 14.42 -14.02
CA LYS A 142 -52.45 13.00 -13.79
C LYS A 142 -50.99 12.69 -14.13
N ALA A 143 -50.44 13.26 -15.20
CA ALA A 143 -49.03 13.10 -15.57
C ALA A 143 -48.09 13.75 -14.53
N ILE A 144 -48.41 14.96 -14.05
CA ILE A 144 -47.70 15.61 -12.94
C ILE A 144 -47.79 14.77 -11.67
N LYS A 145 -48.99 14.30 -11.30
CA LYS A 145 -49.18 13.46 -10.12
C LYS A 145 -48.38 12.17 -10.22
N ALA A 146 -48.30 11.54 -11.39
CA ALA A 146 -47.51 10.34 -11.61
C ALA A 146 -46.01 10.59 -11.40
N ILE A 147 -45.50 11.74 -11.82
CA ILE A 147 -44.08 12.11 -11.65
C ILE A 147 -43.77 12.51 -10.21
N VAL A 148 -44.67 13.22 -9.55
CA VAL A 148 -44.54 13.53 -8.12
C VAL A 148 -44.59 12.26 -7.26
N MET A 149 -45.46 11.29 -7.62
CA MET A 149 -45.50 9.99 -6.93
C MET A 149 -44.24 9.18 -7.19
N TRP A 150 -43.76 9.10 -8.44
CA TRP A 150 -42.50 8.44 -8.77
C TRP A 150 -41.32 9.06 -8.01
N TRP A 151 -41.18 10.39 -8.02
CA TRP A 151 -40.11 11.10 -7.31
C TRP A 151 -40.17 10.90 -5.79
N ARG A 152 -41.39 10.79 -5.24
CA ARG A 152 -41.61 10.54 -3.80
C ARG A 152 -41.35 9.07 -3.41
N GLU A 153 -41.64 8.13 -4.31
CA GLU A 153 -41.40 6.70 -4.12
C GLU A 153 -39.90 6.37 -4.21
N ASP A 154 -39.16 7.06 -5.10
CA ASP A 154 -37.71 6.94 -5.25
C ASP A 154 -36.92 7.65 -4.12
N LYS A 155 -37.44 8.77 -3.60
CA LYS A 155 -36.84 9.51 -2.46
C LYS A 155 -37.15 8.96 -1.08
N GLY A 156 -37.84 7.82 -0.96
CA GLY A 156 -38.05 7.05 0.28
C GLY A 156 -37.79 7.81 1.58
N VAL A 157 -38.71 8.68 1.98
CA VAL A 157 -38.77 9.12 3.38
C VAL A 157 -39.11 7.87 4.18
N GLU A 158 -38.07 7.30 4.80
CA GLU A 158 -37.97 6.09 5.65
C GLU A 158 -36.92 5.10 5.12
N GLY A 159 -35.63 5.33 5.46
CA GLY A 159 -34.72 4.18 5.61
C GLY A 159 -33.20 4.34 5.52
N LYS A 160 -32.60 5.27 4.75
CA LYS A 160 -31.14 5.20 4.48
C LYS A 160 -30.39 6.53 4.30
N VAL A 161 -30.54 7.47 5.23
CA VAL A 161 -29.68 8.69 5.26
C VAL A 161 -28.51 8.58 6.25
N ASN A 162 -28.43 7.53 7.08
CA ASN A 162 -27.43 7.42 8.16
C ASN A 162 -26.33 6.35 7.97
N GLN A 163 -25.89 6.05 6.74
CA GLN A 163 -24.70 5.17 6.54
C GLN A 163 -23.59 5.78 5.67
N LEU A 164 -23.55 7.10 5.54
CA LEU A 164 -22.46 7.81 4.84
C LEU A 164 -21.56 8.63 5.78
N SER A 165 -21.52 8.31 7.07
CA SER A 165 -20.60 8.95 8.02
C SER A 165 -19.95 7.93 8.94
N GLN A 166 -19.09 7.09 8.38
CA GLN A 166 -18.02 6.47 9.14
C GLN A 166 -16.82 6.19 8.22
N ALA A 167 -16.36 7.24 7.52
CA ALA A 167 -14.96 7.29 7.14
C ALA A 167 -14.17 7.63 8.41
N SER A 168 -13.72 6.59 9.12
CA SER A 168 -12.66 6.73 10.11
C SER A 168 -11.50 7.50 9.47
N PRO A 169 -10.87 8.46 10.16
CA PRO A 169 -9.70 9.13 9.61
C PRO A 169 -8.64 8.07 9.35
N SER A 170 -8.31 7.89 8.07
CA SER A 170 -7.21 7.07 7.62
C SER A 170 -5.93 7.63 8.24
N HIS A 171 -5.46 7.00 9.32
CA HIS A 171 -4.09 7.22 9.79
C HIS A 171 -3.14 6.76 8.69
N LEU A 172 -2.43 7.72 8.09
CA LEU A 172 -1.31 7.46 7.19
C LEU A 172 -0.27 6.59 7.93
N PRO A 173 0.14 5.44 7.38
CA PRO A 173 1.24 4.66 7.96
C PRO A 173 2.55 5.38 7.62
N GLY A 174 2.94 6.34 8.46
CA GLY A 174 4.14 7.14 8.22
C GLY A 174 4.37 8.31 9.18
N SER A 175 3.38 8.69 9.99
CA SER A 175 3.64 9.56 11.15
C SER A 175 4.39 8.75 12.20
N VAL A 176 5.72 8.73 12.11
CA VAL A 176 6.59 8.19 13.15
C VAL A 176 6.34 9.06 14.38
N ASP A 177 5.56 8.55 15.34
CA ASP A 177 5.42 9.14 16.66
C ASP A 177 6.81 9.23 17.29
N THR A 178 7.39 10.42 17.22
CA THR A 178 8.69 10.71 17.81
C THR A 178 8.67 10.60 19.34
N ASP A 179 7.48 10.64 19.93
CA ASP A 179 7.28 10.53 21.38
C ASP A 179 7.45 9.10 21.90
N GLU A 180 7.03 8.05 21.15
CA GLU A 180 7.26 6.66 21.57
C GLU A 180 8.75 6.31 21.65
N ARG A 181 9.55 6.85 20.71
CA ARG A 181 11.02 6.68 20.75
C ARG A 181 11.66 7.29 21.99
N ARG A 182 11.06 8.36 22.53
CA ARG A 182 11.57 9.06 23.71
C ARG A 182 11.20 8.34 25.00
N GLU A 183 9.99 7.76 25.05
CA GLU A 183 9.49 7.06 26.23
C GLU A 183 10.00 5.62 26.36
N LYS A 184 10.29 4.93 25.25
CA LYS A 184 10.71 3.51 25.26
C LYS A 184 11.91 3.24 24.34
N PRO A 185 13.10 3.79 24.66
CA PRO A 185 14.28 3.66 23.80
C PRO A 185 14.76 2.21 23.62
N GLN A 186 14.40 1.30 24.53
CA GLN A 186 14.81 -0.11 24.48
C GLN A 186 14.07 -0.94 23.40
N MET A 187 12.93 -0.44 22.91
CA MET A 187 12.11 -1.14 21.90
C MET A 187 12.55 -0.84 20.47
N HIS A 188 13.41 0.17 20.27
CA HIS A 188 13.85 0.62 18.96
C HIS A 188 15.33 0.32 18.77
N THR A 189 15.67 -0.32 17.65
CA THR A 189 17.06 -0.51 17.24
C THR A 189 17.58 0.82 16.69
N ASP A 190 18.52 1.43 17.40
CA ASP A 190 19.18 2.66 16.94
C ASP A 190 19.96 2.39 15.65
N PRO A 191 19.67 3.06 14.52
CA PRO A 191 20.46 2.92 13.30
C PRO A 191 21.95 3.26 13.52
N ALA A 192 22.30 4.07 14.52
CA ALA A 192 23.69 4.35 14.88
C ALA A 192 24.38 3.21 15.66
N SER A 193 23.61 2.24 16.19
CA SER A 193 24.15 1.03 16.84
C SER A 193 24.47 -0.10 15.84
N VAL A 194 23.91 -0.03 14.64
CA VAL A 194 24.17 -0.99 13.56
C VAL A 194 25.60 -0.78 13.04
N GLY A 195 26.51 -1.70 13.36
CA GLY A 195 27.90 -1.68 12.90
C GLY A 195 28.92 -1.03 13.86
N ARG A 196 28.52 -0.59 15.06
CA ARG A 196 29.41 0.05 16.05
C ARG A 196 30.17 -0.90 17.00
N ALA A 197 30.14 -2.21 16.77
CA ALA A 197 30.76 -3.21 17.66
C ALA A 197 32.32 -3.20 17.69
N LEU A 198 33.00 -2.19 17.14
CA LEU A 198 34.46 -2.18 16.97
C LEU A 198 35.10 -0.80 17.17
N LEU A 199 34.75 -0.13 18.27
CA LEU A 199 35.46 1.09 18.70
C LEU A 199 35.73 1.09 20.21
N ASP A 200 35.99 -0.08 20.79
CA ASP A 200 36.84 -0.15 21.97
C ASP A 200 38.26 -0.48 21.51
N LYS A 201 39.13 0.51 21.63
CA LYS A 201 40.58 0.43 21.43
C LYS A 201 41.24 -0.13 22.69
#